data_AF-A0A562WCC1-F1
#
_entry.id   AF-A0A562WCC1-F1
#
_cell.length_a   1.000
_cell.length_b   1.000
_cell.length_c   1.000
_cell.angle_alpha   90.00
_cell.angle_beta   90.00
_cell.angle_gamma   90.00
#
_symmetry.space_group_name_H-M   'P 1'
#
loop_
_entity.id
_entity.type
_entity.pdbx_description
1 polymer ?
#
loop_
_entity_poly.entity_id
_entity_poly.type
_entity_poly.pdbx_seq_one_letter_code
_entity_poly.pdbx_strand_id
1 'polypeptide(L)'
;MNSHGEAPRANILASGTGMQWALKAQQLLAQDWGVAADVWSVTSWTELRRDAVECEEHNLLNPGGEQRVPYIQQKLADAEGPKVAVSDWMRAVPDLISRWVPGDYTSLGTDGFGMSDTRHALRRHFHVDAESVAVATLRQLALRGAVPAEVPAEAARKYAIGDVNAAPVGETGGDS
;
A
#
# COMPACT_ATOMS: atom_id res chain seq x y z
N MET A 1 24.01 -6.06 20.15
CA MET A 1 23.01 -5.62 21.15
C MET A 1 21.83 -5.04 20.39
N ASN A 2 20.80 -5.82 20.08
CA ASN A 2 19.49 -5.25 19.75
C ASN A 2 18.62 -5.43 20.98
N SER A 3 18.42 -4.30 21.67
CA SER A 3 17.38 -4.09 22.67
C SER A 3 16.04 -4.60 22.14
N HIS A 4 15.20 -5.10 23.04
CA HIS A 4 13.83 -5.54 22.78
C HIS A 4 12.95 -4.37 22.27
N GLY A 5 13.14 -3.97 21.02
CA GLY A 5 12.31 -3.01 20.29
C GLY A 5 11.32 -3.77 19.43
N GLU A 6 10.06 -3.36 19.48
CA GLU A 6 9.01 -3.88 18.60
C GLU A 6 9.42 -3.79 17.12
N ALA A 7 9.05 -4.79 16.33
CA ALA A 7 9.33 -4.82 14.89
C ALA A 7 8.74 -3.56 14.22
N PRO A 8 9.45 -2.89 13.28
CA PRO A 8 8.90 -1.76 12.55
C PRO A 8 7.55 -2.15 11.91
N ARG A 9 6.54 -1.30 12.09
CA ARG A 9 5.18 -1.55 11.61
C ARG A 9 4.84 -0.72 10.38
N ALA A 10 4.06 -1.30 9.48
CA ALA A 10 3.49 -0.62 8.32
C ALA A 10 2.09 -1.14 8.00
N ASN A 11 1.37 -0.44 7.11
CA ASN A 11 0.04 -0.82 6.66
C ASN A 11 0.01 -0.91 5.14
N ILE A 12 -0.62 -1.95 4.61
CA ILE A 12 -0.82 -2.14 3.17
C ILE A 12 -2.33 -2.12 2.90
N LEU A 13 -2.79 -1.18 2.09
CA LEU A 13 -4.19 -1.07 1.69
C LEU A 13 -4.34 -1.61 0.26
N ALA A 14 -5.30 -2.51 0.03
CA ALA A 14 -5.51 -3.08 -1.30
C ALA A 14 -6.97 -3.35 -1.58
N SER A 15 -7.31 -3.45 -2.86
CA SER A 15 -8.65 -3.80 -3.35
C SER A 15 -8.58 -4.85 -4.44
N GLY A 16 -9.64 -5.64 -4.60
CA GLY A 16 -9.76 -6.57 -5.74
C GLY A 16 -8.58 -7.53 -5.85
N THR A 17 -7.99 -7.63 -7.05
CA THR A 17 -6.86 -8.55 -7.32
C THR A 17 -5.59 -8.19 -6.53
N GLY A 18 -5.44 -6.92 -6.13
CA GLY A 18 -4.31 -6.42 -5.34
C GLY A 18 -4.20 -7.04 -3.94
N MET A 19 -5.28 -7.61 -3.40
CA MET A 19 -5.25 -8.25 -2.08
C MET A 19 -4.24 -9.39 -1.98
N GLN A 20 -4.11 -10.20 -3.04
CA GLN A 20 -3.14 -11.29 -3.04
C GLN A 20 -1.70 -10.78 -3.07
N TRP A 21 -1.46 -9.65 -3.75
CA TRP A 21 -0.15 -9.02 -3.80
C TRP A 21 0.22 -8.42 -2.45
N ALA A 22 -0.74 -7.76 -1.78
CA ALA A 22 -0.57 -7.20 -0.44
C ALA A 22 -0.26 -8.27 0.62
N LEU A 23 -0.99 -9.40 0.60
CA LEU A 23 -0.74 -10.52 1.53
C LEU A 23 0.64 -11.16 1.29
N LYS A 24 1.04 -11.35 0.03
CA LYS A 24 2.40 -11.84 -0.28
C LYS A 24 3.46 -10.82 0.12
N ALA A 25 3.23 -9.52 -0.08
CA ALA A 25 4.16 -8.47 0.36
C ALA A 25 4.33 -8.44 1.88
N GLN A 26 3.25 -8.63 2.64
CA GLN A 26 3.29 -8.80 4.10
C GLN A 26 4.21 -9.96 4.50
N GLN A 27 4.11 -11.10 3.82
CA GLN A 27 4.99 -12.25 4.07
C GLN A 27 6.46 -11.93 3.75
N LEU A 28 6.74 -11.29 2.61
CA LEU A 28 8.08 -10.87 2.24
C LEU A 28 8.68 -9.89 3.26
N LEU A 29 7.91 -8.90 3.71
CA LEU A 29 8.33 -7.93 4.73
C LEU A 29 8.70 -8.61 6.05
N ALA A 30 7.88 -9.55 6.51
CA ALA A 30 8.13 -10.27 7.75
C ALA A 30 9.35 -11.19 7.65
N GLN A 31 9.43 -11.99 6.58
CA GLN A 31 10.45 -13.03 6.42
C GLN A 31 11.83 -12.45 6.09
N ASP A 32 11.88 -11.48 5.17
CA ASP A 32 13.15 -10.98 4.64
C ASP A 32 13.68 -9.76 5.39
N TRP A 33 12.81 -9.00 6.08
CA TRP A 33 13.16 -7.68 6.62
C TRP A 33 12.76 -7.47 8.08
N GLY A 34 12.09 -8.43 8.72
CA GLY A 34 11.63 -8.30 10.10
C GLY A 34 10.64 -7.15 10.31
N VAL A 35 9.89 -6.78 9.26
CA VAL A 35 8.87 -5.72 9.29
C VAL A 35 7.49 -6.36 9.45
N ALA A 36 6.73 -5.90 10.45
CA ALA A 36 5.33 -6.28 10.61
C ALA A 36 4.46 -5.38 9.73
N ALA A 37 3.57 -5.98 8.93
CA ALA A 37 2.63 -5.23 8.11
C ALA A 37 1.20 -5.67 8.36
N ASP A 38 0.28 -4.73 8.59
CA ASP A 38 -1.16 -4.99 8.62
C ASP A 38 -1.76 -4.79 7.23
N VAL A 39 -2.58 -5.73 6.76
CA VAL A 39 -3.20 -5.68 5.42
C VAL A 39 -4.68 -5.32 5.54
N TRP A 40 -5.08 -4.27 4.84
CA TRP A 40 -6.43 -3.70 4.88
C TRP A 40 -7.14 -3.89 3.54
N SER A 41 -8.28 -4.57 3.57
CA SER A 41 -9.15 -4.71 2.40
C SER A 41 -10.00 -3.46 2.22
N VAL A 42 -9.71 -2.70 1.16
CA VAL A 42 -10.51 -1.55 0.74
C VAL A 42 -11.49 -2.00 -0.34
N THR A 43 -12.74 -2.24 0.05
CA THR A 43 -13.77 -2.75 -0.86
C THR A 43 -14.20 -1.72 -1.90
N SER A 44 -14.17 -0.43 -1.56
CA SER A 44 -14.46 0.67 -2.49
C SER A 44 -13.75 1.97 -2.09
N TRP A 45 -12.76 2.38 -2.88
CA TRP A 45 -12.07 3.67 -2.72
C TRP A 45 -13.04 4.85 -2.91
N THR A 46 -13.98 4.71 -3.85
CA THR A 46 -14.96 5.75 -4.17
C THR A 46 -15.97 5.97 -3.04
N GLU A 47 -16.47 4.90 -2.39
CA GLU A 47 -17.40 5.06 -1.27
C GLU A 47 -16.72 5.69 -0.05
N LEU A 48 -15.48 5.29 0.25
CA LEU A 48 -14.69 5.95 1.30
C LEU A 48 -14.47 7.44 1.01
N ARG A 49 -14.25 7.79 -0.25
CA ARG A 49 -14.15 9.19 -0.66
C ARG A 49 -15.47 9.94 -0.48
N ARG A 50 -16.60 9.34 -0.84
CA ARG A 50 -17.93 9.96 -0.70
C ARG A 50 -18.26 10.22 0.76
N ASP A 51 -18.04 9.24 1.63
CA ASP A 51 -18.17 9.38 3.09
C ASP A 51 -17.33 10.53 3.63
N ALA A 52 -16.06 10.62 3.20
CA ALA A 52 -15.17 11.67 3.68
C ALA A 52 -15.58 13.08 3.22
N VAL A 53 -16.05 13.22 1.98
CA VAL A 53 -16.58 14.48 1.46
C VAL A 53 -17.88 14.88 2.18
N GLU A 54 -18.77 13.94 2.46
CA GLU A 54 -19.99 14.20 3.23
C GLU A 54 -19.66 14.69 4.65
N CYS A 55 -18.64 14.10 5.28
CA CYS A 55 -18.14 14.58 6.58
C CYS A 55 -17.60 16.01 6.49
N GLU A 56 -16.80 16.33 5.47
CA GLU A 56 -16.30 17.70 5.25
C GLU A 56 -17.43 18.70 5.03
N GLU A 57 -18.42 18.36 4.20
CA GLU A 57 -19.57 19.22 3.93
C GLU A 57 -20.41 19.46 5.19
N HIS A 58 -20.71 18.40 5.96
CA HIS A 58 -21.41 18.53 7.23
C HIS A 58 -20.64 19.45 8.19
N ASN A 59 -19.33 19.25 8.33
CA ASN A 59 -18.49 20.03 9.24
C ASN A 59 -18.41 21.50 8.83
N LEU A 60 -18.31 21.78 7.52
CA LEU A 60 -18.33 23.13 6.97
C LEU A 60 -19.66 23.86 7.25
N LEU A 61 -20.79 23.16 7.09
CA LEU A 61 -22.13 23.72 7.30
C LEU A 61 -22.49 23.80 8.80
N ASN A 62 -21.78 23.09 9.68
CA ASN A 62 -22.07 23.00 11.11
C ASN A 62 -20.82 23.30 11.98
N PRO A 63 -20.18 24.48 11.86
CA PRO A 63 -18.89 24.74 12.51
C PRO A 63 -18.94 24.79 14.04
N GLY A 64 -20.11 25.06 14.63
CA GLY A 64 -20.32 25.05 16.09
C GLY A 64 -20.93 23.75 16.64
N GLY A 65 -21.20 22.77 15.76
CA GLY A 65 -21.83 21.49 16.12
C GLY A 65 -20.82 20.36 16.32
N GLU A 66 -21.33 19.16 16.60
CA GLU A 66 -20.52 17.94 16.63
C GLU A 66 -19.94 17.65 15.23
N GLN A 67 -18.62 17.50 15.18
CA GLN A 67 -17.89 17.26 13.95
C GLN A 67 -17.89 15.77 13.61
N ARG A 68 -18.19 15.44 12.36
CA ARG A 68 -18.07 14.07 11.83
C ARG A 68 -16.62 13.78 11.45
N VAL A 69 -16.22 12.53 11.63
CA VAL A 69 -14.91 12.01 11.23
C VAL A 69 -15.11 10.99 10.12
N PRO A 70 -14.41 11.08 8.97
CA PRO A 70 -14.50 10.09 7.91
C PRO A 70 -14.24 8.66 8.41
N TYR A 71 -14.96 7.67 7.89
CA TYR A 71 -14.83 6.27 8.27
C TYR A 71 -13.40 5.75 8.12
N ILE A 72 -12.72 6.11 7.02
CA ILE A 72 -11.33 5.70 6.79
C ILE A 72 -10.37 6.23 7.86
N GLN A 73 -10.60 7.47 8.31
CA GLN A 73 -9.81 8.08 9.37
C GLN A 73 -10.05 7.38 10.71
N GLN A 74 -11.31 7.04 11.01
CA GLN A 74 -11.64 6.25 12.21
C GLN A 74 -10.99 4.87 12.19
N LYS A 75 -11.05 4.15 11.05
CA LYS A 75 -10.51 2.79 10.94
C LYS A 75 -8.99 2.71 11.05
N LEU A 76 -8.31 3.76 10.62
CA LEU A 76 -6.85 3.82 10.62
C LEU A 76 -6.29 4.69 11.76
N ALA A 77 -7.13 5.12 12.71
CA ALA A 77 -6.73 6.03 13.80
C ALA A 77 -5.55 5.46 14.62
N ASP A 78 -5.62 4.17 14.96
CA ASP A 78 -4.61 3.47 15.75
C ASP A 78 -3.59 2.72 14.88
N ALA A 79 -3.67 2.86 13.55
CA ALA A 79 -2.79 2.16 12.63
C ALA A 79 -1.39 2.82 12.63
N GLU A 80 -0.41 2.14 13.21
CA GLU A 80 0.96 2.63 13.31
C GLU A 80 1.75 2.48 12.01
N GLY A 81 2.67 3.42 11.76
CA GLY A 81 3.55 3.38 10.60
C GLY A 81 2.91 3.88 9.29
N PRO A 82 3.66 3.79 8.18
CA PRO A 82 3.22 4.32 6.89
C PRO A 82 2.16 3.45 6.24
N LYS A 83 1.34 4.05 5.39
CA LYS A 83 0.28 3.40 4.62
C LYS A 83 0.69 3.33 3.16
N VAL A 84 0.79 2.13 2.62
CA VAL A 84 1.07 1.87 1.20
C VAL A 84 -0.17 1.28 0.55
N ALA A 85 -0.81 2.03 -0.34
CA ALA A 85 -1.94 1.53 -1.10
C ALA A 85 -1.48 0.90 -2.41
N VAL A 86 -2.12 -0.18 -2.84
CA VAL A 86 -1.88 -0.82 -4.15
C VAL A 86 -3.21 -1.14 -4.83
N SER A 87 -3.28 -0.88 -6.13
CA SER A 87 -4.45 -1.13 -6.96
C SER A 87 -4.06 -1.68 -8.33
N ASP A 88 -4.96 -2.45 -8.95
CA ASP A 88 -4.91 -2.81 -10.37
C ASP A 88 -5.49 -1.70 -11.29
N TRP A 89 -5.82 -0.56 -10.70
CA TRP A 89 -6.11 0.70 -11.39
C TRP A 89 -4.95 1.68 -11.25
N MET A 90 -5.00 2.78 -12.00
CA MET A 90 -4.10 3.93 -11.83
C MET A 90 -4.08 4.44 -10.38
N ARG A 91 -2.96 5.04 -9.95
CA ARG A 91 -2.79 5.64 -8.61
C ARG A 91 -3.89 6.62 -8.23
N ALA A 92 -4.47 7.30 -9.22
CA ALA A 92 -5.59 8.22 -9.00
C ALA A 92 -6.78 7.58 -8.24
N VAL A 93 -6.97 6.26 -8.32
CA VAL A 93 -8.03 5.54 -7.60
C VAL A 93 -7.74 5.41 -6.11
N PRO A 94 -6.64 4.77 -5.64
CA PRO A 94 -6.28 4.80 -4.23
C PRO A 94 -5.99 6.22 -3.72
N ASP A 95 -5.55 7.15 -4.56
CA ASP A 95 -5.31 8.54 -4.15
C ASP A 95 -6.59 9.32 -3.84
N LEU A 96 -7.76 8.82 -4.25
CA LEU A 96 -9.08 9.40 -3.94
C LEU A 96 -9.26 9.67 -2.45
N ILE A 97 -8.65 8.87 -1.57
CA ILE A 97 -8.82 8.96 -0.11
C ILE A 97 -7.62 9.56 0.62
N SER A 98 -6.52 9.83 -0.08
CA SER A 98 -5.20 10.16 0.50
C SER A 98 -5.25 11.27 1.56
N ARG A 99 -6.09 12.29 1.36
CA ARG A 99 -6.28 13.43 2.29
C ARG A 99 -6.77 13.01 3.68
N TRP A 100 -7.59 11.96 3.77
CA TRP A 100 -8.25 11.55 5.01
C TRP A 100 -7.57 10.34 5.66
N VAL A 101 -6.49 9.82 5.07
CA VAL A 101 -5.70 8.75 5.68
C VAL A 101 -4.70 9.36 6.68
N PRO A 102 -4.70 8.92 7.95
CA PRO A 102 -3.79 9.46 8.95
C PRO A 102 -2.33 9.01 8.74
N GLY A 103 -1.39 9.95 8.81
CA GLY A 103 0.04 9.71 8.69
C GLY A 103 0.53 9.66 7.24
N ASP A 104 1.69 9.02 7.03
CA ASP A 104 2.31 8.96 5.70
C ASP A 104 1.52 8.01 4.79
N TYR A 105 1.24 8.47 3.58
CA TYR A 105 0.51 7.71 2.56
C TYR A 105 1.27 7.72 1.24
N THR A 106 1.33 6.57 0.58
CA THR A 106 1.80 6.45 -0.79
C THR A 106 0.99 5.39 -1.51
N SER A 107 0.84 5.52 -2.83
CA SER A 107 0.10 4.58 -3.65
C SER A 107 0.99 3.94 -4.72
N LEU A 108 0.60 2.75 -5.15
CA LEU A 108 1.06 2.05 -6.34
C LEU A 108 -0.18 1.77 -7.19
N GLY A 109 -0.02 1.86 -8.51
CA GLY A 109 -1.11 1.69 -9.45
C GLY A 109 -0.57 1.49 -10.86
N THR A 110 -1.45 1.05 -11.74
CA THR A 110 -1.14 0.68 -13.12
C THR A 110 -1.29 1.89 -14.06
N ASP A 111 -0.58 2.97 -13.76
CA ASP A 111 -0.57 4.18 -14.57
C ASP A 111 0.13 3.95 -15.92
N GLY A 112 -0.46 4.46 -17.00
CA GLY A 112 0.07 4.31 -18.36
C GLY A 112 -0.81 3.44 -19.26
N PHE A 113 -0.29 3.11 -20.44
CA PHE A 113 -0.99 2.26 -21.41
C PHE A 113 -0.75 0.78 -21.09
N GLY A 114 -1.79 -0.02 -21.31
CA GLY A 114 -1.66 -1.48 -21.24
C GLY A 114 -0.76 -2.03 -22.35
N MET A 115 -0.22 -3.23 -22.12
CA MET A 115 0.54 -4.00 -23.09
C MET A 115 0.12 -5.46 -23.07
N SER A 116 0.43 -6.20 -24.13
CA SER A 116 0.18 -7.63 -24.21
C SER A 116 1.37 -8.39 -23.65
N ASP A 117 1.20 -8.97 -22.46
CA ASP A 117 2.19 -9.83 -21.82
C ASP A 117 1.48 -10.74 -20.80
N THR A 118 2.23 -11.62 -20.14
CA THR A 118 1.77 -12.41 -19.00
C THR A 118 1.38 -11.51 -17.82
N ARG A 119 0.45 -12.00 -16.98
CA ARG A 119 -0.03 -11.23 -15.82
C ARG A 119 1.08 -10.85 -14.85
N HIS A 120 2.07 -11.73 -14.64
CA HIS A 120 3.18 -11.46 -13.71
C HIS A 120 4.14 -10.39 -14.27
N ALA A 121 4.48 -10.47 -15.56
CA ALA A 121 5.27 -9.45 -16.23
C ALA A 121 4.57 -8.07 -16.19
N LEU A 122 3.25 -8.03 -16.47
CA LEU A 122 2.49 -6.78 -16.39
C LEU A 122 2.49 -6.17 -14.98
N ARG A 123 2.31 -6.97 -13.93
CA ARG A 123 2.34 -6.45 -12.55
C ARG A 123 3.71 -5.90 -12.19
N ARG A 124 4.79 -6.54 -12.64
CA ARG A 124 6.15 -6.04 -12.46
C ARG A 124 6.39 -4.76 -13.27
N HIS A 125 5.91 -4.70 -14.51
CA HIS A 125 6.00 -3.51 -15.35
C HIS A 125 5.36 -2.29 -14.69
N PHE A 126 4.18 -2.46 -14.10
CA PHE A 126 3.49 -1.39 -13.36
C PHE A 126 3.95 -1.22 -11.92
N HIS A 127 4.90 -2.04 -11.44
CA HIS A 127 5.37 -2.05 -10.06
C HIS A 127 4.26 -2.23 -9.00
N VAL A 128 3.29 -3.11 -9.28
CA VAL A 128 2.18 -3.45 -8.36
C VAL A 128 2.27 -4.86 -7.80
N ASP A 129 3.27 -5.66 -8.20
CA ASP A 129 3.50 -6.98 -7.62
C ASP A 129 3.97 -6.90 -6.16
N ALA A 130 3.96 -8.06 -5.48
CA ALA A 130 4.23 -8.14 -4.05
C ALA A 130 5.63 -7.61 -3.68
N GLU A 131 6.60 -7.88 -4.53
CA GLU A 131 7.98 -7.44 -4.39
C GLU A 131 8.09 -5.91 -4.48
N SER A 132 7.39 -5.29 -5.44
CA SER A 132 7.34 -3.83 -5.57
C SER A 132 6.61 -3.17 -4.39
N VAL A 133 5.51 -3.77 -3.91
CA VAL A 133 4.81 -3.33 -2.68
C VAL A 133 5.75 -3.37 -1.48
N ALA A 134 6.49 -4.47 -1.28
CA ALA A 134 7.45 -4.60 -0.18
C ALA A 134 8.55 -3.52 -0.26
N VAL A 135 9.12 -3.26 -1.44
CA VAL A 135 10.12 -2.19 -1.62
C VAL A 135 9.54 -0.82 -1.32
N ALA A 136 8.31 -0.53 -1.77
CA ALA A 136 7.64 0.74 -1.47
C ALA A 136 7.40 0.92 0.04
N THR A 137 7.00 -0.14 0.74
CA THR A 137 6.84 -0.13 2.20
C THR A 137 8.17 0.12 2.92
N LEU A 138 9.23 -0.59 2.55
CA LEU A 138 10.57 -0.38 3.13
C LEU A 138 11.07 1.04 2.88
N ARG A 139 10.80 1.60 1.70
CA ARG A 139 11.15 2.99 1.39
C ARG A 139 10.45 3.97 2.33
N GLN A 140 9.16 3.79 2.60
CA GLN A 140 8.45 4.66 3.54
C GLN A 140 8.97 4.52 4.98
N LEU A 141 9.29 3.29 5.40
CA LEU A 141 9.91 3.05 6.71
C LEU A 141 11.29 3.69 6.81
N ALA A 142 12.10 3.64 5.76
CA ALA A 142 13.42 4.25 5.72
C ALA A 142 13.33 5.78 5.80
N LEU A 143 12.37 6.40 5.11
CA LEU A 143 12.12 7.85 5.23
C LEU A 143 11.74 8.28 6.64
N ARG A 144 11.12 7.40 7.42
CA ARG A 144 10.81 7.59 8.84
C ARG A 144 11.96 7.24 9.78
N GLY A 145 13.09 6.75 9.25
CA GLY A 145 14.21 6.25 10.06
C GLY A 145 13.91 4.95 10.82
N ALA A 146 12.82 4.25 10.49
CA ALA A 146 12.41 3.01 11.17
C ALA A 146 13.20 1.78 10.68
N VAL A 147 13.81 1.88 9.51
CA VAL A 147 14.80 0.92 8.97
C VAL A 147 15.98 1.71 8.38
N PRO A 148 17.18 1.09 8.24
CA PRO A 148 18.31 1.73 7.59
C PRO A 148 18.01 2.23 6.16
N ALA A 149 18.64 3.33 5.76
CA ALA A 149 18.34 4.02 4.50
C ALA A 149 18.68 3.20 3.24
N GLU A 150 19.58 2.23 3.38
CA GLU A 150 20.04 1.32 2.32
C GLU A 150 19.09 0.14 2.07
N VAL A 151 18.25 -0.22 3.05
CA VAL A 151 17.36 -1.39 2.99
C VAL A 151 16.44 -1.39 1.76
N PRO A 152 15.79 -0.28 1.37
CA PRO A 152 14.95 -0.27 0.16
C PRO A 152 15.74 -0.57 -1.11
N ALA A 153 16.98 -0.09 -1.21
CA ALA A 153 17.85 -0.33 -2.35
C ALA A 153 18.34 -1.79 -2.39
N GLU A 154 18.60 -2.39 -1.22
CA GLU A 154 18.91 -3.80 -1.11
C GLU A 154 17.73 -4.67 -1.54
N ALA A 155 16.52 -4.37 -1.07
CA ALA A 155 15.29 -5.07 -1.44
C ALA A 155 15.02 -4.97 -2.95
N ALA A 156 15.17 -3.79 -3.53
CA ALA A 156 14.99 -3.58 -4.96
C ALA A 156 15.94 -4.45 -5.81
N ARG A 157 17.19 -4.62 -5.36
CA ARG A 157 18.16 -5.52 -5.99
C ARG A 157 17.81 -6.99 -5.76
N LYS A 158 17.50 -7.38 -4.52
CA LYS A 158 17.14 -8.76 -4.16
C LYS A 158 15.97 -9.29 -4.98
N TYR A 159 14.94 -8.47 -5.17
CA TYR A 159 13.74 -8.86 -5.92
C TYR A 159 13.78 -8.48 -7.41
N ALA A 160 14.85 -7.83 -7.86
CA ALA A 160 15.03 -7.37 -9.25
C ALA A 160 13.85 -6.55 -9.79
N ILE A 161 13.29 -5.62 -9.01
CA ILE A 161 12.05 -4.88 -9.38
C ILE A 161 12.16 -4.02 -10.65
N GLY A 162 13.38 -3.79 -11.15
CA GLY A 162 13.65 -3.11 -12.43
C GLY A 162 13.70 -4.04 -13.65
N ASP A 163 13.61 -5.36 -13.48
CA ASP A 163 13.60 -6.33 -14.57
C ASP A 163 12.22 -7.01 -14.65
N VAL A 164 11.52 -6.76 -15.75
CA VAL A 164 10.20 -7.35 -16.03
C VAL A 164 10.26 -8.87 -16.14
N ASN A 165 11.37 -9.41 -16.64
CA ASN A 165 11.54 -10.85 -16.85
C ASN A 165 11.88 -11.60 -15.56
N ALA A 166 12.30 -10.88 -14.51
CA ALA A 166 12.57 -11.44 -13.19
C ALA A 166 11.30 -11.55 -12.33
N ALA A 167 10.14 -11.14 -12.85
CA ALA A 167 8.87 -11.27 -12.17
C ALA A 167 8.60 -12.75 -11.85
N PRO A 168 8.43 -13.13 -10.57
CA PRO A 168 8.22 -14.52 -10.22
C PRO A 168 6.90 -15.01 -10.82
N VAL A 169 6.97 -16.14 -11.52
CA VAL A 169 5.80 -16.86 -12.00
C VAL A 169 5.03 -17.35 -10.77
N GLY A 170 3.95 -16.66 -10.44
CA GLY A 170 3.19 -16.92 -9.21
C GLY A 170 1.88 -17.64 -9.48
N GLU A 171 1.66 -18.76 -8.78
CA GLU A 171 0.48 -19.65 -8.71
C GLU A 171 -0.86 -18.96 -8.35
N THR A 172 -0.91 -17.63 -8.30
CA THR A 172 -2.11 -16.88 -7.96
C THR A 172 -3.01 -16.70 -9.19
N GLY A 173 -3.79 -17.75 -9.45
CA GLY A 173 -5.17 -17.66 -9.95
C GLY A 173 -5.37 -17.02 -11.31
N GLY A 174 -5.41 -17.86 -12.33
CA GLY A 174 -6.07 -17.60 -13.61
C GLY A 174 -5.15 -17.75 -14.82
N ASP A 175 -4.51 -18.92 -14.92
CA ASP A 175 -4.17 -19.48 -16.21
C ASP A 175 -5.46 -20.01 -16.82
N SER A 176 -6.02 -19.26 -17.76
CA SER A 176 -7.02 -19.71 -18.72
C SER A 176 -6.85 -18.91 -19.98
#